data_AF-A0A1Q8A9F0-F1
#
_entry.id   AF-A0A1Q8A9F0-F1
#
_cell.length_a   1.000
_cell.length_b   1.000
_cell.length_c   1.000
_cell.angle_alpha   90.00
_cell.angle_beta   90.00
_cell.angle_gamma   90.00
#
_symmetry.space_group_name_H-M   'P 1'
#
loop_
_entity.id
_entity.type
_entity.pdbx_description
1 polymer ?
#
loop_
_entity_poly.entity_id
_entity_poly.type
_entity_poly.pdbx_seq_one_letter_code
_entity_poly.pdbx_strand_id
1 'polypeptide(L)'
;MARERPALKLVEPRRPIVLVVDDMPANRELLEGYLEELGYDVRQARDGIEALEAVAAEEPDLMLLDVDMPRLDGIAVCQRLKMHPTRRLIPVVILTASNDREVRLRGIAAGADDYLSKPFDAKELLIRTTVLLRDRELNKRLDATESVLFALARAVEARDRYTIYHAERVGRYAEAIGAAHGLDAEDGELLYQGGVLHDLGKIAIPDAILLKPGPLTDEEFAIMRTHSTEGERICLSLRSVTHYLPIIRHHHERFDGGGYPDHLAGSAIPLGARVAAIADAWDAMVSDRPYRAGLSCDEARSRLRSGAGKQWDAELVDIFQHLLDTGLQERVARRQLTATA
;
A
#
# COMPACT_ATOMS: atom_id res chain seq x y z
N MET A 1 50.75 -8.54 21.18
CA MET A 1 49.29 -8.70 21.19
C MET A 1 48.68 -7.54 20.43
N ALA A 2 48.37 -7.75 19.15
CA ALA A 2 47.67 -6.74 18.36
C ALA A 2 46.22 -6.67 18.85
N ARG A 3 45.80 -5.50 19.37
CA ARG A 3 44.39 -5.23 19.63
C ARG A 3 43.69 -5.16 18.28
N GLU A 4 42.83 -6.11 17.99
CA GLU A 4 41.91 -6.02 16.86
C GLU A 4 41.12 -4.71 16.99
N ARG A 5 41.27 -3.82 16.01
CA ARG A 5 40.42 -2.64 15.91
C ARG A 5 39.01 -3.15 15.59
N PRO A 6 37.98 -2.83 16.39
CA PRO A 6 36.61 -3.21 16.05
C PRO A 6 36.28 -2.65 14.66
N ALA A 7 35.71 -3.50 13.80
CA ALA A 7 35.30 -3.12 12.47
C ALA A 7 34.31 -1.96 12.58
N LEU A 8 34.72 -0.77 12.14
CA LEU A 8 33.85 0.40 12.06
C LEU A 8 32.71 0.07 11.10
N LYS A 9 31.51 -0.11 11.63
CA LYS A 9 30.30 -0.20 10.82
C LYS A 9 29.89 1.23 10.44
N LEU A 10 29.64 1.48 9.15
CA LEU A 10 29.19 2.78 8.63
C LEU A 10 27.89 3.26 9.28
N VAL A 11 27.03 2.31 9.67
CA VAL A 11 25.78 2.53 10.41
C VAL A 11 25.64 1.35 11.37
N GLU A 12 25.33 1.62 12.65
CA GLU A 12 24.98 0.57 13.61
C GLU A 12 23.64 -0.05 13.16
N PRO A 13 23.57 -1.37 12.92
CA PRO A 13 22.30 -2.00 12.58
C PRO A 13 21.35 -1.86 13.76
N ARG A 14 20.15 -1.32 13.50
CA ARG A 14 19.09 -1.23 14.52
C ARG A 14 18.81 -2.64 15.05
N ARG A 15 18.86 -2.80 16.37
CA ARG A 15 18.46 -4.04 17.02
C ARG A 15 16.93 -4.16 16.97
N PRO A 16 16.38 -5.31 16.55
CA PRO A 16 14.95 -5.55 16.62
C PRO A 16 14.45 -5.39 18.06
N ILE A 17 13.30 -4.71 18.20
CA ILE A 17 12.65 -4.48 19.50
C ILE A 17 11.62 -5.58 19.72
N VAL A 18 11.79 -6.39 20.75
CA VAL A 18 10.81 -7.41 21.14
C VAL A 18 10.10 -6.96 22.41
N LEU A 19 8.77 -6.85 22.35
CA LEU A 19 7.95 -6.53 23.51
C LEU A 19 7.48 -7.82 24.18
N VAL A 20 7.96 -8.06 25.39
CA VAL A 20 7.59 -9.18 26.25
C VAL A 20 6.49 -8.73 27.20
N VAL A 21 5.35 -9.41 27.16
CA VAL A 21 4.17 -9.09 27.97
C VAL A 21 3.79 -10.32 28.78
N ASP A 22 3.96 -10.23 30.10
CA ASP A 22 3.66 -11.30 31.05
C ASP A 22 3.49 -10.66 32.43
N ASP A 23 2.56 -11.14 33.26
CA ASP A 23 2.31 -10.56 34.58
C ASP A 23 3.39 -10.96 35.61
N MET A 24 4.03 -12.12 35.42
CA MET A 24 5.08 -12.62 36.29
C MET A 24 6.45 -12.01 35.95
N PRO A 25 7.11 -11.29 36.87
CA PRO A 25 8.44 -10.71 36.63
C PRO A 25 9.50 -11.73 36.21
N ALA A 26 9.48 -12.91 36.81
CA ALA A 26 10.43 -13.98 36.51
C ALA A 26 10.35 -14.47 35.05
N ASN A 27 9.14 -14.51 34.46
CA ASN A 27 8.98 -14.90 33.06
C ASN A 27 9.57 -13.84 32.12
N ARG A 28 9.36 -12.55 32.45
CA ARG A 28 9.91 -11.44 31.66
C ARG A 28 11.42 -11.39 31.71
N GLU A 29 12.02 -11.55 32.90
CA GLU A 29 13.48 -11.62 33.09
C GLU A 29 14.10 -12.81 32.33
N LEU A 30 13.43 -13.98 32.34
CA LEU A 30 13.89 -15.15 31.60
C LEU A 30 13.88 -14.93 30.09
N LEU A 31 12.77 -14.40 29.56
CA LEU A 31 12.62 -14.09 28.14
C LEU A 31 13.59 -13.00 27.69
N GLU A 32 13.79 -11.98 28.51
CA GLU A 32 14.77 -10.92 28.27
C GLU A 32 16.18 -11.49 28.11
N GLY A 33 16.63 -12.34 29.02
CA GLY A 33 17.94 -12.99 28.93
C GLY A 33 18.14 -13.77 27.62
N TYR A 34 17.13 -14.53 27.18
CA TYR A 34 17.20 -15.28 25.92
C TYR A 34 17.25 -14.38 24.68
N LEU A 35 16.54 -13.26 24.69
CA LEU A 35 16.44 -12.34 23.55
C LEU A 35 17.65 -11.40 23.45
N GLU A 36 18.17 -10.92 24.59
CA GLU A 36 19.38 -10.08 24.63
C GLU A 36 20.63 -10.83 24.14
N GLU A 37 20.74 -12.13 24.44
CA GLU A 37 21.82 -12.98 23.92
C GLU A 37 21.85 -13.05 22.38
N LEU A 38 20.70 -12.85 21.73
CA LEU A 38 20.57 -12.76 20.27
C LEU A 38 20.80 -11.35 19.71
N GLY A 39 21.02 -10.35 20.58
CA GLY A 39 21.20 -8.96 20.19
C GLY A 39 19.89 -8.24 19.87
N TYR A 40 18.77 -8.66 20.46
CA TYR A 40 17.50 -7.93 20.40
C TYR A 40 17.38 -6.96 21.58
N ASP A 41 16.71 -5.84 21.36
CA ASP A 41 16.35 -4.92 22.43
C ASP A 41 15.01 -5.35 23.01
N VAL A 42 14.95 -5.57 24.31
CA VAL A 42 13.76 -6.10 24.97
C VAL A 42 13.03 -4.98 25.69
N ARG A 43 11.73 -4.87 25.44
CA ARG A 43 10.82 -4.03 26.21
C ARG A 43 9.85 -4.92 26.97
N GLN A 44 9.46 -4.49 28.16
CA GLN A 44 8.60 -5.28 29.04
C GLN A 44 7.30 -4.54 29.32
N ALA A 45 6.20 -5.29 29.41
CA ALA A 45 4.92 -4.83 29.93
C ALA A 45 4.32 -5.89 30.87
N ARG A 46 3.59 -5.45 31.90
CA ARG A 46 3.08 -6.34 32.95
C ARG A 46 1.67 -6.85 32.70
N ASP A 47 0.97 -6.26 31.74
CA ASP A 47 -0.34 -6.70 31.28
C ASP A 47 -0.72 -6.04 29.96
N GLY A 48 -1.92 -6.35 29.47
CA GLY A 48 -2.40 -5.87 28.18
C GLY A 48 -2.61 -4.35 28.08
N ILE A 49 -2.83 -3.63 29.18
CA ILE A 49 -2.98 -2.16 29.13
C ILE A 49 -1.61 -1.52 28.90
N GLU A 50 -0.62 -1.90 29.72
CA GLU A 50 0.77 -1.45 29.54
C GLU A 50 1.33 -1.86 28.17
N ALA A 51 0.95 -3.04 27.65
CA ALA A 51 1.36 -3.48 26.32
C ALA A 51 0.85 -2.55 25.22
N LEU A 52 -0.43 -2.16 25.26
CA LEU A 52 -1.01 -1.26 24.26
C LEU A 52 -0.43 0.16 24.35
N GLU A 53 -0.16 0.65 25.57
CA GLU A 53 0.55 1.92 25.78
C GLU A 53 1.98 1.86 25.23
N ALA A 54 2.70 0.76 25.48
CA ALA A 54 4.04 0.54 24.96
C ALA A 54 4.07 0.52 23.42
N VAL A 55 3.13 -0.17 22.78
CA VAL A 55 2.98 -0.20 21.32
C VAL A 55 2.63 1.18 20.76
N ALA A 56 1.80 1.96 21.47
CA ALA A 56 1.43 3.29 21.04
C ALA A 56 2.60 4.29 21.12
N ALA A 57 3.47 4.14 22.11
CA ALA A 57 4.67 4.98 22.26
C ALA A 57 5.72 4.68 21.17
N GLU A 58 5.95 3.40 20.88
CA GLU A 58 6.86 2.96 19.82
C GLU A 58 6.52 1.51 19.44
N GLU A 59 6.33 1.25 18.15
CA GLU A 59 5.94 -0.08 17.66
C GLU A 59 7.08 -1.10 17.80
N PRO A 60 6.87 -2.24 18.49
CA PRO A 60 7.84 -3.33 18.50
C PRO A 60 7.90 -4.05 17.15
N ASP A 61 8.98 -4.78 16.93
CA ASP A 61 9.15 -5.66 15.78
C ASP A 61 8.52 -7.03 15.98
N LEU A 62 8.30 -7.45 17.23
CA LEU A 62 7.60 -8.66 17.60
C LEU A 62 7.06 -8.55 19.03
N MET A 63 5.93 -9.20 19.31
CA MET A 63 5.36 -9.31 20.65
C MET A 63 5.34 -10.77 21.11
N LEU A 64 5.86 -11.02 22.31
CA LEU A 64 5.65 -12.27 23.06
C LEU A 64 4.61 -11.97 24.12
N LEU A 65 3.44 -12.60 24.02
CA LEU A 65 2.26 -12.17 24.76
C LEU A 65 1.67 -13.34 25.54
N ASP A 66 1.77 -13.27 26.86
CA ASP A 66 1.04 -14.18 27.74
C ASP A 66 -0.48 -14.00 27.60
N VAL A 67 -1.23 -15.08 27.83
CA VAL A 67 -2.70 -15.03 27.75
C VAL A 67 -3.30 -14.55 29.06
N ASP A 68 -2.86 -15.12 30.18
CA ASP A 68 -3.56 -15.04 31.47
C ASP A 68 -2.98 -13.90 32.31
N MET A 69 -3.38 -12.67 31.98
CA MET A 69 -2.89 -11.45 32.61
C MET A 69 -4.03 -10.61 33.21
N PRO A 70 -3.77 -9.80 34.26
CA PRO A 70 -4.77 -8.91 34.84
C PRO A 70 -5.15 -7.76 33.92
N ARG A 71 -6.28 -7.09 34.20
CA ARG A 71 -6.86 -5.93 33.46
C ARG A 71 -7.30 -6.20 32.02
N LEU A 72 -6.42 -6.73 31.17
CA LEU A 72 -6.68 -7.07 29.78
C LEU A 72 -5.84 -8.28 29.38
N ASP A 73 -6.52 -9.35 28.98
CA ASP A 73 -5.88 -10.61 28.58
C ASP A 73 -5.15 -10.50 27.22
N GLY A 74 -4.24 -11.42 26.97
CA GLY A 74 -3.42 -11.43 25.76
C GLY A 74 -4.22 -11.63 24.46
N ILE A 75 -5.34 -12.37 24.51
CA ILE A 75 -6.18 -12.60 23.34
C ILE A 75 -6.85 -11.27 22.93
N ALA A 76 -7.36 -10.51 23.88
CA ALA A 76 -7.99 -9.22 23.66
C ALA A 76 -6.99 -8.17 23.14
N VAL A 77 -5.74 -8.18 23.64
CA VAL A 77 -4.65 -7.35 23.09
C VAL A 77 -4.38 -7.73 21.63
N CYS A 78 -4.22 -9.02 21.34
CA CYS A 78 -3.97 -9.53 19.99
C CYS A 78 -5.06 -9.09 19.02
N GLN A 79 -6.34 -9.30 19.38
CA GLN A 79 -7.49 -8.87 18.56
C GLN A 79 -7.46 -7.37 18.26
N ARG A 80 -7.20 -6.52 19.25
CA ARG A 80 -7.14 -5.07 19.06
C ARG A 80 -6.02 -4.64 18.11
N LEU A 81 -4.86 -5.27 18.21
CA LEU A 81 -3.74 -5.01 17.30
C LEU A 81 -4.06 -5.45 15.88
N LYS A 82 -4.65 -6.64 15.72
CA LYS A 82 -4.98 -7.23 14.40
C LYS A 82 -6.14 -6.51 13.69
N MET A 83 -7.02 -5.84 14.43
CA MET A 83 -8.04 -4.96 13.85
C MET A 83 -7.52 -3.55 13.48
N HIS A 84 -6.33 -3.16 13.94
CA HIS A 84 -5.80 -1.82 13.66
C HIS A 84 -5.17 -1.75 12.26
N PRO A 85 -5.49 -0.73 11.43
CA PRO A 85 -5.05 -0.66 10.03
C PRO A 85 -3.53 -0.82 9.82
N THR A 86 -2.72 -0.15 10.66
CA THR A 86 -1.25 -0.17 10.54
C THR A 86 -0.55 -1.16 11.47
N ARG A 87 -1.15 -1.50 12.61
CA ARG A 87 -0.50 -2.32 13.66
C ARG A 87 -0.78 -3.82 13.51
N ARG A 88 -1.73 -4.19 12.64
CA ARG A 88 -2.04 -5.60 12.33
C ARG A 88 -0.83 -6.41 11.84
N LEU A 89 0.18 -5.72 11.28
CA LEU A 89 1.41 -6.31 10.77
C LEU A 89 2.48 -6.54 11.85
N ILE A 90 2.24 -6.16 13.11
CA ILE A 90 3.13 -6.53 14.21
C ILE A 90 2.93 -8.03 14.48
N PRO A 91 3.98 -8.85 14.41
CA PRO A 91 3.91 -10.27 14.75
C PRO A 91 3.62 -10.46 16.23
N VAL A 92 2.63 -11.30 16.56
CA VAL A 92 2.24 -11.64 17.93
C VAL A 92 2.37 -13.16 18.11
N VAL A 93 3.25 -13.57 19.04
CA VAL A 93 3.36 -14.95 19.51
C VAL A 93 2.64 -15.06 20.84
N ILE A 94 1.60 -15.89 20.89
CA ILE A 94 0.88 -16.15 22.13
C ILE A 94 1.63 -17.19 22.96
N LEU A 95 1.93 -16.85 24.21
CA LEU A 95 2.48 -17.77 25.20
C LEU A 95 1.31 -18.33 26.03
N THR A 96 1.08 -19.64 25.96
CA THR A 96 -0.08 -20.30 26.59
C THR A 96 0.36 -21.47 27.47
N ALA A 97 -0.43 -21.87 28.46
CA ALA A 97 -0.20 -23.12 29.19
C ALA A 97 -0.31 -24.35 28.25
N SER A 98 0.45 -25.41 28.53
CA SER A 98 0.66 -26.58 27.65
C SER A 98 -0.58 -27.43 27.34
N ASN A 99 -1.69 -27.27 28.07
CA ASN A 99 -2.89 -28.10 27.92
C ASN A 99 -4.15 -27.34 27.43
N ASP A 100 -4.04 -26.07 27.05
CA ASP A 100 -5.21 -25.27 26.69
C ASP A 100 -5.43 -25.18 25.17
N ARG A 101 -6.07 -26.22 24.62
CA ARG A 101 -6.47 -26.26 23.21
C ARG A 101 -7.46 -25.14 22.87
N GLU A 102 -8.31 -24.76 23.80
CA GLU A 102 -9.36 -23.75 23.58
C GLU A 102 -8.74 -22.35 23.47
N VAL A 103 -7.80 -22.01 24.35
CA VAL A 103 -6.99 -20.79 24.27
C VAL A 103 -6.23 -20.72 22.95
N ARG A 104 -5.62 -21.82 22.50
CA ARG A 104 -4.93 -21.84 21.20
C ARG A 104 -5.87 -21.52 20.04
N LEU A 105 -7.06 -22.13 20.02
CA LEU A 105 -8.06 -21.86 18.98
C LEU A 105 -8.54 -20.41 19.03
N ARG A 106 -8.75 -19.85 20.23
CA ARG A 106 -9.12 -18.43 20.40
C ARG A 106 -8.00 -17.48 19.97
N GLY A 107 -6.74 -17.82 20.23
CA GLY A 107 -5.58 -17.06 19.79
C GLY A 107 -5.42 -17.02 18.27
N ILE A 108 -5.63 -18.16 17.60
CA ILE A 108 -5.67 -18.22 16.13
C ILE A 108 -6.82 -17.38 15.59
N ALA A 109 -8.02 -17.52 16.15
CA ALA A 109 -9.18 -16.73 15.75
C ALA A 109 -8.99 -15.21 16.01
N ALA A 110 -8.13 -14.85 16.96
CA ALA A 110 -7.74 -13.47 17.24
C ALA A 110 -6.71 -12.90 16.24
N GLY A 111 -6.12 -13.74 15.38
CA GLY A 111 -5.13 -13.35 14.39
C GLY A 111 -3.68 -13.41 14.86
N ALA A 112 -3.37 -14.17 15.92
CA ALA A 112 -1.99 -14.42 16.33
C ALA A 112 -1.20 -15.13 15.22
N ASP A 113 0.06 -14.74 15.03
CA ASP A 113 0.92 -15.28 13.97
C ASP A 113 1.55 -16.61 14.37
N ASP A 114 1.74 -16.82 15.68
CA ASP A 114 2.22 -18.09 16.22
C ASP A 114 1.82 -18.28 17.69
N TYR A 115 2.07 -19.47 18.22
CA TYR A 115 1.85 -19.80 19.63
C TYR A 115 2.98 -20.69 20.18
N LEU A 116 3.25 -20.56 21.48
CA LEU A 116 4.24 -21.34 22.19
C LEU A 116 3.71 -21.78 23.55
N SER A 117 3.86 -23.05 23.87
CA SER A 117 3.33 -23.64 25.11
C SER A 117 4.33 -23.58 26.26
N LYS A 118 3.92 -23.13 27.43
CA LYS A 118 4.71 -23.10 28.67
C LYS A 118 4.70 -24.48 29.36
N PRO A 119 5.85 -25.00 29.87
CA PRO A 119 7.20 -24.45 29.68
C PRO A 119 7.69 -24.71 28.24
N PHE A 120 8.39 -23.74 27.66
CA PHE A 120 8.91 -23.83 26.29
C PHE A 120 10.42 -24.04 26.25
N ASP A 121 10.89 -24.71 25.20
CA ASP A 121 12.31 -24.83 24.92
C ASP A 121 12.86 -23.50 24.39
N ALA A 122 13.99 -23.05 24.92
CA ALA A 122 14.61 -21.81 24.48
C ALA A 122 14.88 -21.83 22.97
N LYS A 123 15.38 -22.93 22.40
CA LYS A 123 15.65 -23.00 20.95
C LYS A 123 14.38 -22.88 20.12
N GLU A 124 13.26 -23.43 20.59
CA GLU A 124 11.98 -23.27 19.91
C GLU A 124 11.54 -21.80 19.88
N LEU A 125 11.60 -21.11 21.01
CA LEU A 125 11.32 -19.68 21.09
C LEU A 125 12.22 -18.88 20.13
N LEU A 126 13.53 -19.16 20.12
CA LEU A 126 14.50 -18.43 19.30
C LEU A 126 14.24 -18.63 17.80
N ILE A 127 13.94 -19.87 17.36
CA ILE A 127 13.66 -20.17 15.95
C ILE A 127 12.39 -19.43 15.50
N ARG A 128 11.30 -19.51 16.27
CA ARG A 128 10.03 -18.85 15.94
C ARG A 128 10.18 -17.33 15.88
N THR A 129 10.84 -16.74 16.87
CA THR A 129 11.12 -15.31 16.94
C THR A 129 11.94 -14.84 15.75
N THR A 130 13.00 -15.58 15.38
CA THR A 130 13.86 -15.25 14.24
C THR A 130 13.11 -15.24 12.91
N VAL A 131 12.23 -16.23 12.68
CA VAL A 131 11.43 -16.33 11.46
C VAL A 131 10.47 -15.16 11.36
N LEU A 132 9.71 -14.87 12.42
CA LEU A 132 8.72 -13.79 12.42
C LEU A 132 9.35 -12.40 12.31
N LEU A 133 10.50 -12.17 12.95
CA LEU A 133 11.26 -10.93 12.79
C LEU A 133 11.76 -10.75 11.35
N ARG A 134 12.18 -11.83 10.69
CA ARG A 134 12.58 -11.79 9.28
C ARG A 134 11.39 -11.44 8.38
N ASP A 135 10.23 -12.04 8.64
CA ASP A 135 9.01 -11.73 7.88
C ASP A 135 8.55 -10.28 8.09
N ARG A 136 8.64 -9.77 9.33
CA ARG A 136 8.37 -8.35 9.65
C ARG A 136 9.32 -7.41 8.89
N GLU A 137 10.61 -7.74 8.83
CA GLU A 137 11.60 -6.95 8.10
C GLU A 137 11.34 -6.98 6.59
N LEU A 138 10.95 -8.13 6.02
CA LEU A 138 10.57 -8.24 4.61
C LEU A 138 9.33 -7.39 4.31
N ASN A 139 8.30 -7.45 5.15
CA ASN A 139 7.10 -6.62 5.00
C ASN A 139 7.42 -5.12 5.08
N LYS A 140 8.23 -4.68 6.06
CA LYS A 140 8.67 -3.28 6.16
C LYS A 140 9.43 -2.81 4.91
N ARG A 141 10.23 -3.69 4.30
CA ARG A 141 10.95 -3.38 3.04
C ARG A 141 10.02 -3.27 1.84
N LEU A 142 8.95 -4.06 1.80
CA LEU A 142 7.91 -3.93 0.78
C LEU A 142 7.21 -2.57 0.91
N ASP A 143 6.75 -2.20 2.11
CA ASP A 143 6.11 -0.89 2.39
C ASP A 143 7.03 0.29 2.01
N ALA A 144 8.33 0.17 2.31
CA ALA A 144 9.31 1.18 1.94
C ALA A 144 9.51 1.28 0.42
N THR A 145 9.46 0.14 -0.29
CA THR A 145 9.57 0.10 -1.75
C THR A 145 8.37 0.78 -2.42
N GLU A 146 7.16 0.54 -1.92
CA GLU A 146 5.95 1.23 -2.40
C GLU A 146 6.01 2.74 -2.12
N SER A 147 6.48 3.13 -0.95
CA SER A 147 6.65 4.54 -0.59
C SER A 147 7.62 5.26 -1.55
N VAL A 148 8.69 4.59 -1.97
CA VAL A 148 9.64 5.12 -2.96
C VAL A 148 8.98 5.26 -4.33
N LEU A 149 8.17 4.29 -4.76
CA LEU A 149 7.42 4.39 -6.02
C LEU A 149 6.47 5.58 -6.05
N PHE A 150 5.69 5.79 -4.98
CA PHE A 150 4.81 6.94 -4.90
C PHE A 150 5.57 8.26 -4.79
N ALA A 151 6.75 8.28 -4.16
CA ALA A 151 7.62 9.46 -4.20
C ALA A 151 8.10 9.77 -5.62
N LEU A 152 8.49 8.74 -6.40
CA LEU A 152 8.88 8.90 -7.81
C LEU A 152 7.71 9.36 -8.68
N ALA A 153 6.52 8.78 -8.51
CA ALA A 153 5.32 9.19 -9.26
C ALA A 153 5.00 10.67 -9.02
N ARG A 154 5.03 11.12 -7.76
CA ARG A 154 4.87 12.55 -7.42
C ARG A 154 5.96 13.44 -8.01
N ALA A 155 7.20 12.96 -8.10
CA ALA A 155 8.29 13.70 -8.72
C ALA A 155 8.11 13.85 -10.25
N VAL A 156 7.62 12.80 -10.93
CA VAL A 156 7.28 12.85 -12.36
C VAL A 156 6.11 13.79 -12.61
N GLU A 157 5.06 13.70 -11.79
CA GLU A 157 3.91 14.60 -11.84
C GLU A 157 4.31 16.08 -11.67
N ALA A 158 5.22 16.36 -10.72
CA ALA A 158 5.76 17.70 -10.50
C ALA A 158 6.55 18.24 -11.71
N ARG A 159 7.14 17.37 -12.55
CA ARG A 159 7.77 17.81 -13.81
C ARG A 159 6.73 18.24 -14.83
N ASP A 160 5.62 17.54 -14.94
CA ASP A 160 4.64 17.63 -16.04
C ASP A 160 3.71 18.87 -15.97
N ARG A 161 3.99 19.85 -15.10
CA ARG A 161 3.16 21.06 -14.87
C ARG A 161 1.67 20.78 -14.56
N TYR A 162 1.30 19.53 -14.29
CA TYR A 162 -0.05 19.16 -13.89
C TYR A 162 -0.37 19.74 -12.51
N THR A 163 -1.67 19.85 -12.21
CA THR A 163 -2.13 20.11 -10.85
C THR A 163 -1.48 19.13 -9.89
N ILE A 164 -0.94 19.63 -8.79
CA ILE A 164 -0.49 18.80 -7.68
C ILE A 164 -1.65 17.82 -7.35
N TYR A 165 -1.34 16.53 -7.19
CA TYR A 165 -2.26 15.46 -6.78
C TYR A 165 -3.21 14.86 -7.85
N HIS A 166 -3.02 15.12 -9.15
CA HIS A 166 -3.75 14.40 -10.22
C HIS A 166 -3.65 12.88 -10.07
N ALA A 167 -2.43 12.34 -9.93
CA ALA A 167 -2.21 10.90 -9.81
C ALA A 167 -3.00 10.28 -8.64
N GLU A 168 -3.06 10.98 -7.51
CA GLU A 168 -3.84 10.56 -6.34
C GLU A 168 -5.35 10.60 -6.62
N ARG A 169 -5.86 11.64 -7.29
CA ARG A 169 -7.30 11.69 -7.66
C ARG A 169 -7.69 10.58 -8.59
N VAL A 170 -6.86 10.29 -9.60
CA VAL A 170 -7.07 9.16 -10.52
C VAL A 170 -7.16 7.85 -9.74
N GLY A 171 -6.22 7.60 -8.81
CA GLY A 171 -6.28 6.43 -7.93
C GLY A 171 -7.58 6.36 -7.12
N ARG A 172 -8.02 7.47 -6.52
CA ARG A 172 -9.27 7.50 -5.71
C ARG A 172 -10.53 7.31 -6.53
N TYR A 173 -10.59 7.88 -7.74
CA TYR A 173 -11.71 7.63 -8.65
C TYR A 173 -11.73 6.15 -9.09
N ALA A 174 -10.56 5.58 -9.41
CA ALA A 174 -10.43 4.18 -9.80
C ALA A 174 -10.89 3.22 -8.68
N GLU A 175 -10.42 3.45 -7.44
CA GLU A 175 -10.84 2.72 -6.23
C GLU A 175 -12.38 2.75 -6.07
N ALA A 176 -12.99 3.94 -6.22
CA ALA A 176 -14.43 4.11 -6.06
C ALA A 176 -15.23 3.40 -7.17
N ILE A 177 -14.76 3.45 -8.42
CA ILE A 177 -15.38 2.72 -9.55
C ILE A 177 -15.31 1.20 -9.29
N GLY A 178 -14.14 0.70 -8.88
CA GLY A 178 -13.94 -0.71 -8.57
C GLY A 178 -14.86 -1.22 -7.46
N ALA A 179 -14.97 -0.48 -6.36
CA ALA A 179 -15.86 -0.82 -5.27
C ALA A 179 -17.34 -0.86 -5.72
N ALA A 180 -17.78 0.11 -6.54
CA ALA A 180 -19.14 0.14 -7.07
C ALA A 180 -19.42 -0.96 -8.11
N HIS A 181 -18.38 -1.44 -8.80
CA HIS A 181 -18.44 -2.60 -9.68
C HIS A 181 -18.48 -3.94 -8.91
N GLY A 182 -18.22 -3.92 -7.60
CA GLY A 182 -18.27 -5.11 -6.73
C GLY A 182 -16.92 -5.79 -6.48
N LEU A 183 -15.81 -5.08 -6.70
CA LEU A 183 -14.48 -5.55 -6.31
C LEU A 183 -14.28 -5.45 -4.80
N ASP A 184 -13.45 -6.33 -4.25
CA ASP A 184 -13.12 -6.33 -2.83
C ASP A 184 -12.09 -5.24 -2.48
N ALA A 185 -11.71 -5.18 -1.20
CA ALA A 185 -10.76 -4.17 -0.71
C ALA A 185 -9.33 -4.38 -1.24
N GLU A 186 -8.95 -5.62 -1.56
CA GLU A 186 -7.61 -5.93 -2.08
C GLU A 186 -7.52 -5.43 -3.53
N ASP A 187 -8.50 -5.78 -4.37
CA ASP A 187 -8.62 -5.29 -5.74
C ASP A 187 -8.81 -3.76 -5.80
N GLY A 188 -9.51 -3.18 -4.82
CA GLY A 188 -9.66 -1.73 -4.68
C GLY A 188 -8.32 -1.01 -4.44
N GLU A 189 -7.46 -1.56 -3.59
CA GLU A 189 -6.10 -1.05 -3.37
C GLU A 189 -5.26 -1.18 -4.64
N LEU A 190 -5.34 -2.32 -5.36
CA LEU A 190 -4.65 -2.50 -6.64
C LEU A 190 -5.02 -1.40 -7.65
N LEU A 191 -6.31 -1.03 -7.73
CA LEU A 191 -6.79 0.06 -8.59
C LEU A 191 -6.27 1.43 -8.15
N TYR A 192 -6.27 1.69 -6.85
CA TYR A 192 -5.70 2.93 -6.32
C TYR A 192 -4.23 3.07 -6.70
N GLN A 193 -3.42 2.06 -6.42
CA GLN A 193 -1.98 2.07 -6.67
C GLN A 193 -1.67 2.12 -8.18
N GLY A 194 -2.39 1.35 -9.00
CA GLY A 194 -2.29 1.40 -10.46
C GLY A 194 -2.64 2.77 -11.04
N GLY A 195 -3.68 3.42 -10.50
CA GLY A 195 -4.06 4.79 -10.87
C GLY A 195 -3.00 5.83 -10.48
N VAL A 196 -2.32 5.68 -9.35
CA VAL A 196 -1.23 6.60 -8.95
C VAL A 196 0.01 6.42 -9.84
N LEU A 197 0.29 5.19 -10.29
CA LEU A 197 1.51 4.87 -11.04
C LEU A 197 1.34 4.89 -12.56
N HIS A 198 0.13 5.07 -13.09
CA HIS A 198 -0.18 4.93 -14.53
C HIS A 198 0.76 5.74 -15.43
N ASP A 199 1.14 6.93 -14.98
CA ASP A 199 1.92 7.90 -15.74
C ASP A 199 3.42 7.93 -15.37
N LEU A 200 3.91 7.00 -14.53
CA LEU A 200 5.31 6.97 -14.08
C LEU A 200 6.30 6.96 -15.26
N GLY A 201 5.92 6.33 -16.38
CA GLY A 201 6.74 6.24 -17.57
C GLY A 201 7.01 7.57 -18.27
N LYS A 202 6.28 8.64 -17.93
CA LYS A 202 6.57 10.00 -18.43
C LYS A 202 7.97 10.47 -18.06
N ILE A 203 8.62 9.85 -17.08
CA ILE A 203 10.02 10.09 -16.76
C ILE A 203 10.96 9.91 -17.97
N ALA A 204 10.63 8.99 -18.88
CA ALA A 204 11.40 8.67 -20.07
C ALA A 204 11.11 9.61 -21.26
N ILE A 205 10.10 10.48 -21.14
CA ILE A 205 9.71 11.40 -22.21
C ILE A 205 10.60 12.66 -22.15
N PRO A 206 11.20 13.08 -23.28
CA PRO A 206 12.01 14.30 -23.32
C PRO A 206 11.21 15.56 -22.93
N ASP A 207 11.83 16.47 -22.19
CA ASP A 207 11.20 17.72 -21.74
C ASP A 207 10.67 18.58 -22.90
N ALA A 208 11.34 18.55 -24.06
CA ALA A 208 10.90 19.28 -25.25
C ALA A 208 9.54 18.81 -25.79
N ILE A 209 9.16 17.56 -25.49
CA ILE A 209 7.87 16.96 -25.85
C ILE A 209 6.89 17.11 -24.67
N LEU A 210 7.32 16.69 -23.47
CA LEU A 210 6.46 16.71 -22.27
C LEU A 210 5.98 18.13 -21.93
N LEU A 211 6.86 19.13 -22.04
CA LEU A 211 6.58 20.52 -21.64
C LEU A 211 6.24 21.42 -22.83
N LYS A 212 5.99 20.85 -24.02
CA LYS A 212 5.73 21.63 -25.24
C LYS A 212 4.48 22.50 -25.06
N PRO A 213 4.58 23.83 -25.23
CA PRO A 213 3.41 24.71 -25.18
C PRO A 213 2.64 24.64 -26.50
N GLY A 214 1.77 23.63 -26.65
CA GLY A 214 0.93 23.46 -27.83
C GLY A 214 0.70 21.99 -28.19
N PRO A 215 0.03 21.72 -29.33
CA PRO A 215 -0.17 20.35 -29.80
C PRO A 215 1.15 19.69 -30.20
N LEU A 216 1.24 18.39 -29.97
CA LEU A 216 2.33 17.55 -30.44
C LEU A 216 2.16 17.24 -31.94
N THR A 217 3.26 17.09 -32.68
CA THR A 217 3.24 16.47 -34.02
C THR A 217 2.99 14.97 -33.91
N ASP A 218 2.70 14.30 -35.02
CA ASP A 218 2.48 12.86 -35.02
C ASP A 218 3.72 12.07 -34.54
N GLU A 219 4.93 12.55 -34.88
CA GLU A 219 6.19 11.97 -34.43
C GLU A 219 6.42 12.19 -32.93
N GLU A 220 6.17 13.40 -32.43
CA GLU A 220 6.27 13.71 -31.00
C GLU A 220 5.22 12.93 -30.20
N PHE A 221 4.01 12.77 -30.74
CA PHE A 221 2.95 11.98 -30.13
C PHE A 221 3.28 10.48 -30.14
N ALA A 222 3.95 9.97 -31.19
CA ALA A 222 4.48 8.60 -31.19
C ALA A 222 5.49 8.37 -30.05
N ILE A 223 6.34 9.36 -29.76
CA ILE A 223 7.24 9.31 -28.60
C ILE A 223 6.44 9.41 -27.29
N MET A 224 5.47 10.32 -27.18
CA MET A 224 4.63 10.45 -25.98
C MET A 224 3.93 9.13 -25.63
N ARG A 225 3.42 8.38 -26.62
CA ARG A 225 2.73 7.09 -26.41
C ARG A 225 3.59 6.03 -25.73
N THR A 226 4.92 6.13 -25.82
CA THR A 226 5.83 5.13 -25.22
C THR A 226 5.86 5.19 -23.70
N HIS A 227 5.33 6.25 -23.06
CA HIS A 227 5.31 6.34 -21.59
C HIS A 227 4.57 5.14 -20.97
N SER A 228 3.54 4.62 -21.62
CA SER A 228 2.81 3.43 -21.16
C SER A 228 3.73 2.20 -21.04
N THR A 229 4.49 1.91 -22.08
CA THR A 229 5.44 0.78 -22.14
C THR A 229 6.69 1.02 -21.29
N GLU A 230 7.17 2.27 -21.21
CA GLU A 230 8.30 2.64 -20.36
C GLU A 230 7.92 2.58 -18.88
N GLY A 231 6.68 2.97 -18.53
CA GLY A 231 6.13 2.87 -17.19
C GLY A 231 6.08 1.42 -16.73
N GLU A 232 5.59 0.52 -17.57
CA GLU A 232 5.65 -0.93 -17.33
C GLU A 232 7.10 -1.39 -17.15
N ARG A 233 8.03 -1.03 -18.05
CA ARG A 233 9.43 -1.46 -18.00
C ARG A 233 10.13 -1.02 -16.71
N ILE A 234 9.87 0.20 -16.24
CA ILE A 234 10.40 0.73 -14.97
C ILE A 234 9.84 -0.08 -13.81
N CYS A 235 8.52 -0.30 -13.79
CA CYS A 235 7.84 -1.01 -12.74
C CYS A 235 8.20 -2.51 -12.71
N LEU A 236 8.39 -3.17 -13.86
CA LEU A 236 8.72 -4.60 -13.97
C LEU A 236 9.97 -4.99 -13.17
N SER A 237 10.89 -4.04 -12.95
CA SER A 237 12.09 -4.24 -12.13
C SER A 237 11.77 -4.49 -10.65
N LEU A 238 10.54 -4.26 -10.21
CA LEU A 238 10.08 -4.43 -8.84
C LEU A 238 9.11 -5.62 -8.79
N ARG A 239 9.43 -6.65 -8.00
CA ARG A 239 8.60 -7.86 -7.93
C ARG A 239 7.25 -7.62 -7.26
N SER A 240 7.13 -6.60 -6.44
CA SER A 240 5.90 -6.25 -5.72
C SER A 240 4.85 -5.56 -6.59
N VAL A 241 5.20 -5.07 -7.79
CA VAL A 241 4.29 -4.26 -8.63
C VAL A 241 3.69 -5.00 -9.81
N THR A 242 3.97 -6.30 -9.95
CA THR A 242 3.52 -7.10 -11.10
C THR A 242 2.00 -7.04 -11.29
N HIS A 243 1.25 -6.88 -10.21
CA HIS A 243 -0.21 -6.77 -10.21
C HIS A 243 -0.72 -5.45 -10.81
N TYR A 244 0.06 -4.36 -10.77
CA TYR A 244 -0.32 -3.04 -11.31
C TYR A 244 0.06 -2.86 -12.79
N LEU A 245 1.00 -3.66 -13.31
CA LEU A 245 1.56 -3.50 -14.66
C LEU A 245 0.51 -3.43 -15.77
N PRO A 246 -0.55 -4.26 -15.77
CA PRO A 246 -1.57 -4.17 -16.82
C PRO A 246 -2.31 -2.82 -16.82
N ILE A 247 -2.48 -2.19 -15.65
CA ILE A 247 -3.10 -0.86 -15.54
C ILE A 247 -2.16 0.17 -16.16
N ILE A 248 -0.88 0.15 -15.80
CA ILE A 248 0.14 1.09 -16.30
C ILE A 248 0.31 0.95 -17.81
N ARG A 249 0.40 -0.27 -18.34
CA ARG A 249 0.61 -0.49 -19.78
C ARG A 249 -0.61 -0.10 -20.62
N HIS A 250 -1.82 -0.40 -20.15
CA HIS A 250 -3.01 -0.37 -21.01
C HIS A 250 -4.02 0.74 -20.69
N HIS A 251 -3.72 1.68 -19.79
CA HIS A 251 -4.66 2.76 -19.43
C HIS A 251 -5.01 3.71 -20.60
N HIS A 252 -4.30 3.62 -21.73
CA HIS A 252 -4.64 4.33 -22.97
C HIS A 252 -5.21 3.44 -24.09
N GLU A 253 -5.49 2.18 -23.78
CA GLU A 253 -6.31 1.35 -24.67
C GLU A 253 -7.73 1.93 -24.74
N ARG A 254 -8.34 1.82 -25.91
CA ARG A 254 -9.71 2.29 -26.15
C ARG A 254 -10.60 1.09 -26.33
N PHE A 255 -11.81 1.17 -25.79
CA PHE A 255 -12.77 0.06 -25.87
C PHE A 255 -13.06 -0.42 -27.31
N ASP A 256 -12.95 0.48 -28.29
CA ASP A 256 -13.09 0.24 -29.73
C ASP A 256 -11.83 -0.33 -30.42
N GLY A 257 -10.72 -0.53 -29.70
CA GLY A 257 -9.44 -1.00 -30.25
C GLY A 257 -8.57 0.10 -30.87
N GLY A 258 -9.02 1.36 -30.89
CA GLY A 258 -8.26 2.48 -31.45
C GLY A 258 -7.16 3.04 -30.54
N GLY A 259 -6.94 2.41 -29.38
CA GLY A 259 -6.01 2.88 -28.34
C GLY A 259 -4.57 2.45 -28.59
N TYR A 260 -3.75 2.45 -27.55
CA TYR A 260 -2.36 2.00 -27.58
C TYR A 260 -1.97 1.47 -26.18
N PRO A 261 -0.86 0.71 -26.02
CA PRO A 261 0.15 0.34 -27.03
C PRO A 261 -0.20 -0.87 -27.90
N ASP A 262 -1.12 -1.74 -27.49
CA ASP A 262 -1.32 -3.06 -28.07
C ASP A 262 -2.62 -3.18 -28.88
N HIS A 263 -3.44 -2.12 -28.92
CA HIS A 263 -4.70 -2.04 -29.67
C HIS A 263 -5.72 -3.08 -29.19
N LEU A 264 -5.77 -3.30 -27.88
CA LEU A 264 -6.75 -4.18 -27.25
C LEU A 264 -8.15 -3.58 -27.35
N ALA A 265 -9.16 -4.44 -27.51
CA ALA A 265 -10.55 -4.03 -27.65
C ALA A 265 -11.48 -4.75 -26.67
N GLY A 266 -12.54 -4.08 -26.24
CA GLY A 266 -13.55 -4.62 -25.34
C GLY A 266 -12.97 -5.25 -24.07
N SER A 267 -13.37 -6.49 -23.78
CA SER A 267 -12.95 -7.24 -22.60
C SER A 267 -11.51 -7.78 -22.67
N ALA A 268 -10.81 -7.64 -23.81
CA ALA A 268 -9.39 -7.96 -23.88
C ALA A 268 -8.54 -6.93 -23.10
N ILE A 269 -9.08 -5.72 -22.89
CA ILE A 269 -8.45 -4.70 -22.05
C ILE A 269 -8.66 -5.10 -20.58
N PRO A 270 -7.59 -5.21 -19.77
CA PRO A 270 -7.69 -5.49 -18.34
C PRO A 270 -8.68 -4.56 -17.65
N LEU A 271 -9.50 -5.10 -16.73
CA LEU A 271 -10.54 -4.32 -16.05
C LEU A 271 -9.96 -3.06 -15.39
N GLY A 272 -8.83 -3.19 -14.68
CA GLY A 272 -8.20 -2.04 -14.04
C GLY A 272 -7.72 -0.95 -15.00
N ALA A 273 -7.29 -1.32 -16.21
CA ALA A 273 -6.93 -0.34 -17.25
C ALA A 273 -8.18 0.39 -17.78
N ARG A 274 -9.30 -0.32 -17.98
CA ARG A 274 -10.58 0.30 -18.36
C ARG A 274 -11.08 1.29 -17.31
N VAL A 275 -10.94 0.95 -16.02
CA VAL A 275 -11.27 1.82 -14.89
C VAL A 275 -10.36 3.04 -14.85
N ALA A 276 -9.04 2.84 -14.92
CA ALA A 276 -8.05 3.92 -14.91
C ALA A 276 -8.24 4.91 -16.06
N ALA A 277 -8.57 4.42 -17.27
CA ALA A 277 -8.83 5.26 -18.43
C ALA A 277 -10.01 6.23 -18.24
N ILE A 278 -11.04 5.82 -17.48
CA ILE A 278 -12.19 6.68 -17.15
C ILE A 278 -11.79 7.70 -16.07
N ALA A 279 -11.11 7.23 -15.01
CA ALA A 279 -10.65 8.06 -13.90
C ALA A 279 -9.68 9.16 -14.36
N ASP A 280 -8.69 8.81 -15.18
CA ASP A 280 -7.73 9.74 -15.79
C ASP A 280 -8.44 10.75 -16.68
N ALA A 281 -9.27 10.29 -17.62
CA ALA A 281 -9.99 11.18 -18.52
C ALA A 281 -10.88 12.18 -17.77
N TRP A 282 -11.57 11.73 -16.72
CA TRP A 282 -12.39 12.60 -15.88
C TRP A 282 -11.54 13.69 -15.22
N ASP A 283 -10.49 13.29 -14.50
CA ASP A 283 -9.64 14.23 -13.78
C ASP A 283 -8.96 15.23 -14.73
N ALA A 284 -8.48 14.72 -15.87
CA ALA A 284 -7.92 15.49 -16.96
C ALA A 284 -8.90 16.53 -17.54
N MET A 285 -10.20 16.23 -17.56
CA MET A 285 -11.24 17.13 -18.08
C MET A 285 -11.62 18.22 -17.08
N VAL A 286 -11.82 17.89 -15.81
CA VAL A 286 -12.35 18.82 -14.79
C VAL A 286 -11.26 19.63 -14.08
N SER A 287 -10.00 19.22 -14.16
CA SER A 287 -8.89 19.95 -13.54
C SER A 287 -8.42 21.12 -14.40
N ASP A 288 -8.07 22.23 -13.74
CA ASP A 288 -7.41 23.36 -14.39
C ASP A 288 -6.03 22.98 -14.89
N ARG A 289 -5.65 23.47 -16.07
CA ARG A 289 -4.34 23.31 -16.67
C ARG A 289 -3.72 24.69 -16.94
N PRO A 290 -2.38 24.82 -17.00
CA PRO A 290 -1.71 26.10 -17.23
C PRO A 290 -2.22 26.90 -18.44
N TYR A 291 -2.82 26.22 -19.43
CA TYR A 291 -3.30 26.80 -20.68
C TYR A 291 -4.82 26.64 -20.91
N ARG A 292 -5.57 26.03 -19.97
CA ARG A 292 -7.02 25.79 -20.11
C ARG A 292 -7.68 25.62 -18.75
N ALA A 293 -8.77 26.34 -18.51
CA ALA A 293 -9.65 26.03 -17.38
C ALA A 293 -10.23 24.60 -17.48
N GLY A 294 -10.52 23.99 -16.34
CA GLY A 294 -11.28 22.75 -16.25
C GLY A 294 -12.64 22.90 -16.91
N LEU A 295 -13.14 21.82 -17.51
CA LEU A 295 -14.51 21.78 -18.03
C LEU A 295 -15.51 21.78 -16.87
N SER A 296 -16.71 22.26 -17.13
CA SER A 296 -17.83 22.06 -16.19
C SER A 296 -18.11 20.58 -16.01
N CYS A 297 -18.61 20.20 -14.83
CA CYS A 297 -18.97 18.81 -14.54
C CYS A 297 -19.99 18.28 -15.55
N ASP A 298 -20.96 19.09 -15.95
CA ASP A 298 -21.98 18.70 -16.93
C ASP A 298 -21.37 18.42 -18.31
N GLU A 299 -20.43 19.25 -18.76
CA GLU A 299 -19.74 19.03 -20.02
C GLU A 299 -18.84 17.79 -19.98
N ALA A 300 -18.07 17.60 -18.91
CA ALA A 300 -17.23 16.42 -18.72
C ALA A 300 -18.08 15.12 -18.70
N ARG A 301 -19.23 15.13 -18.01
CA ARG A 301 -20.19 14.01 -18.03
C ARG A 301 -20.75 13.76 -19.41
N SER A 302 -21.10 14.82 -20.14
CA SER A 302 -21.58 14.69 -21.51
C SER A 302 -20.53 14.06 -22.42
N ARG A 303 -19.24 14.39 -22.25
CA ARG A 303 -18.16 13.80 -23.04
C ARG A 303 -17.95 12.31 -22.71
N LEU A 304 -17.97 11.93 -21.43
CA LEU A 304 -17.91 10.53 -21.02
C LEU A 304 -19.06 9.72 -21.64
N ARG A 305 -20.31 10.22 -21.54
CA ARG A 305 -21.48 9.59 -22.16
C ARG A 305 -21.33 9.39 -23.66
N SER A 306 -20.86 10.42 -24.38
CA SER A 306 -20.66 10.34 -25.83
C SER A 306 -19.56 9.36 -26.24
N GLY A 307 -18.57 9.12 -25.36
CA GLY A 307 -17.49 8.17 -25.59
C GLY A 307 -17.74 6.74 -25.09
N ALA A 308 -18.85 6.50 -24.39
CA ALA A 308 -19.22 5.18 -23.87
C ALA A 308 -19.38 4.15 -25.00
N GLY A 309 -18.82 2.96 -24.81
CA GLY A 309 -18.77 1.88 -25.81
C GLY A 309 -17.80 2.11 -26.97
N LYS A 310 -17.10 3.25 -27.00
CA LYS A 310 -16.05 3.56 -28.00
C LYS A 310 -14.71 3.80 -27.33
N GLN A 311 -14.58 4.92 -26.64
CA GLN A 311 -13.34 5.24 -25.93
C GLN A 311 -13.27 4.49 -24.60
N TRP A 312 -14.40 4.44 -23.88
CA TRP A 312 -14.49 3.82 -22.56
C TRP A 312 -15.55 2.72 -22.56
N ASP A 313 -15.42 1.81 -21.60
CA ASP A 313 -16.44 0.79 -21.33
C ASP A 313 -17.75 1.48 -20.89
N ALA A 314 -18.86 1.12 -21.53
CA ALA A 314 -20.15 1.74 -21.27
C ALA A 314 -20.68 1.44 -19.86
N GLU A 315 -20.48 0.21 -19.36
CA GLU A 315 -20.94 -0.20 -18.03
C GLU A 315 -20.21 0.60 -16.94
N LEU A 316 -18.89 0.74 -17.07
CA LEU A 316 -18.08 1.49 -16.12
C LEU A 316 -18.35 2.99 -16.18
N VAL A 317 -18.66 3.55 -17.36
CA VAL A 317 -19.08 4.95 -17.49
C VAL A 317 -20.41 5.16 -16.75
N ASP A 318 -21.36 4.25 -16.87
CA ASP A 318 -22.62 4.34 -16.15
C ASP A 318 -22.42 4.27 -14.64
N ILE A 319 -21.62 3.32 -14.14
CA ILE A 319 -21.22 3.24 -12.72
C ILE A 319 -20.62 4.57 -12.25
N PHE A 320 -19.65 5.10 -13.00
CA PHE A 320 -18.96 6.32 -12.63
C PHE A 320 -19.90 7.54 -12.60
N GLN A 321 -20.84 7.63 -13.56
CA GLN A 321 -21.83 8.69 -13.54
C GLN A 321 -22.73 8.66 -12.31
N HIS A 322 -23.18 7.48 -11.88
CA HIS A 322 -23.95 7.34 -10.64
C HIS A 322 -23.12 7.76 -9.42
N LEU A 323 -21.84 7.39 -9.38
CA LEU A 323 -20.95 7.81 -8.30
C LEU A 323 -20.78 9.33 -8.25
N LEU A 324 -20.68 10.00 -9.41
CA LEU A 324 -20.64 11.46 -9.48
C LEU A 324 -21.92 12.09 -8.92
N ASP A 325 -23.10 11.52 -9.18
CA ASP A 325 -24.37 11.98 -8.59
C ASP A 325 -24.41 11.89 -7.06
N THR A 326 -23.66 10.94 -6.48
CA THR A 326 -23.52 10.84 -5.03
C THR A 326 -22.54 11.85 -4.42
N GLY A 327 -21.93 12.72 -5.23
CA GLY A 327 -20.91 13.68 -4.77
C GLY A 327 -19.51 13.10 -4.61
N LEU A 328 -19.12 12.15 -5.49
CA LEU A 328 -17.77 11.56 -5.45
C LEU A 328 -16.67 12.60 -5.64
N GLN A 329 -16.86 13.57 -6.54
CA GLN A 329 -15.87 14.61 -6.81
C GLN A 329 -15.55 15.43 -5.56
N GLU A 330 -16.55 15.85 -4.80
CA GLU A 330 -16.35 16.61 -3.57
C GLU A 330 -15.67 15.77 -2.49
N ARG A 331 -15.97 14.46 -2.40
CA ARG A 331 -15.29 13.55 -1.47
C ARG A 331 -13.80 13.40 -1.79
N VAL A 332 -13.46 13.24 -3.07
CA VAL A 332 -12.07 13.15 -3.52
C VAL A 332 -11.34 14.46 -3.26
N ALA A 333 -11.95 15.61 -3.55
CA ALA A 333 -11.36 16.92 -3.27
C ALA A 333 -11.14 17.18 -1.76
N ARG A 334 -12.09 16.80 -0.89
CA ARG A 334 -11.97 17.00 0.57
C ARG A 334 -10.87 16.17 1.21
N ARG A 335 -10.67 14.92 0.77
CA ARG A 335 -9.62 14.04 1.32
C ARG A 335 -8.21 14.59 1.12
N GLN A 336 -7.99 15.39 0.06
CA GLN A 336 -6.71 16.05 -0.20
C GLN A 336 -6.38 17.13 0.85
N LEU A 337 -7.38 17.92 1.26
CA LEU A 337 -7.22 18.98 2.26
C LEU A 337 -6.89 18.43 3.65
N THR A 338 -7.35 17.22 3.98
CA THR A 338 -7.04 16.56 5.25
C THR A 338 -5.68 15.85 5.27
N ALA A 339 -5.12 15.47 4.11
CA ALA A 339 -3.80 14.84 4.03
C ALA A 339 -2.64 15.85 4.11
N THR A 340 -2.95 17.16 4.04
CA THR A 340 -2.00 18.28 4.04
C THR A 340 -2.01 19.09 5.35
N ALA A 341 -2.86 18.72 6.32
CA ALA A 341 -3.00 19.34 7.64
C ALA A 341 -2.45 18.44 8.74
#